data_AF-A0A9Q1B776-F1
#
_entry.id   AF-A0A9Q1B776-F1
#
_cell.length_a   1.000
_cell.length_b   1.000
_cell.length_c   1.000
_cell.angle_alpha   90.00
_cell.angle_beta   90.00
_cell.angle_gamma   90.00
#
_symmetry.space_group_name_H-M   'P 1'
#
loop_
_entity.id
_entity.type
_entity.pdbx_description
1 polymer ?
#
loop_
_entity_poly.entity_id
_entity_poly.type
_entity_poly.pdbx_seq_one_letter_code
_entity_poly.pdbx_strand_id
1 'polypeptide(L)'
;MNAENYRQVIIHQVLIHHVIPSGRCPIGNNFIFQHENDSKHTANAVKSYLATKIAVKTLAVMDWPPQSSGLNIIEEVWDHLDRE
;
A
#
# COMPACT_ATOMS: atom_id res chain seq x y z
N MET A 1 -3.63 17.32 -12.93
CA MET A 1 -2.94 17.12 -11.63
C MET A 1 -1.45 17.02 -11.91
N ASN A 2 -0.59 17.81 -11.25
CA ASN A 2 0.86 17.71 -11.46
C ASN A 2 1.44 16.55 -10.62
N ALA A 3 2.65 16.10 -10.96
CA ALA A 3 3.29 14.96 -10.31
C ALA A 3 3.50 15.19 -8.79
N GLU A 4 3.68 16.44 -8.36
CA GLU A 4 3.86 16.78 -6.95
C GLU A 4 2.56 16.65 -6.15
N ASN A 5 1.45 17.19 -6.66
CA ASN A 5 0.14 17.04 -6.02
C ASN A 5 -0.28 15.56 -5.94
N TYR A 6 0.02 14.77 -6.97
CA TYR A 6 -0.24 13.33 -6.94
C TYR A 6 0.56 12.61 -5.83
N ARG A 7 1.84 12.95 -5.66
CA ARG A 7 2.69 12.41 -4.58
C ARG A 7 2.16 12.77 -3.19
N GLN A 8 1.77 14.03 -3.00
CA GLN A 8 1.22 14.50 -1.73
C GLN A 8 -0.06 13.75 -1.36
N VAL A 9 -0.96 13.53 -2.31
CA VAL A 9 -2.19 12.76 -2.07
C VAL A 9 -1.88 11.32 -1.69
N ILE A 10 -1.02 10.61 -2.43
CA ILE A 10 -0.72 9.20 -2.15
C ILE A 10 -0.05 9.03 -0.78
N ILE A 11 1.00 9.80 -0.47
CA ILE A 11 1.73 9.63 0.80
C ILE A 11 0.85 10.06 1.98
N HIS A 12 0.22 11.23 1.88
CA HIS A 12 -0.50 11.80 3.00
C HIS A 12 -1.89 11.19 3.21
N GLN A 13 -2.71 11.19 2.16
CA GLN A 13 -4.10 10.73 2.28
C GLN A 13 -4.17 9.20 2.34
N VAL A 14 -3.40 8.48 1.51
CA VAL A 14 -3.54 7.02 1.46
C VAL A 14 -2.65 6.34 2.50
N LEU A 15 -1.33 6.56 2.44
CA LEU A 15 -0.41 5.80 3.30
C LEU A 15 -0.50 6.21 4.77
N ILE A 16 -0.39 7.50 5.06
CA ILE A 16 -0.37 8.00 6.46
C ILE A 16 -1.75 7.86 7.11
N HIS A 17 -2.84 8.29 6.46
CA HIS A 17 -4.16 8.31 7.10
C HIS A 17 -4.90 6.96 7.04
N HIS A 18 -4.67 6.13 6.02
CA HIS A 18 -5.41 4.87 5.88
C HIS A 18 -4.55 3.64 6.13
N VAL A 19 -3.45 3.44 5.40
CA VAL A 19 -2.68 2.18 5.47
C VAL A 19 -2.08 1.94 6.85
N ILE A 20 -1.38 2.93 7.42
CA ILE A 20 -0.72 2.74 8.73
C ILE A 20 -1.74 2.46 9.84
N PRO A 21 -2.82 3.26 10.01
CA PRO A 21 -3.78 2.99 11.08
C PRO A 21 -4.56 1.68 10.86
N SER A 22 -4.93 1.36 9.61
CA SER A 22 -5.72 0.16 9.29
C SER A 22 -4.96 -1.14 9.50
N GLY A 23 -3.64 -1.15 9.32
CA GLY A 23 -2.82 -2.32 9.69
C GLY A 23 -2.49 -2.34 11.18
N ARG A 24 -2.08 -1.19 11.74
CA ARG A 24 -1.55 -1.13 13.11
C ARG A 24 -2.61 -1.34 14.18
N CYS A 25 -3.85 -0.90 13.96
CA CYS A 25 -4.92 -1.07 14.96
C CYS A 25 -5.33 -2.55 15.16
N PRO A 26 -5.65 -3.32 14.10
CA PRO A 26 -6.05 -4.72 14.26
C PRO A 26 -4.89 -5.72 14.38
N ILE A 27 -3.76 -5.49 13.69
CA ILE A 27 -2.66 -6.48 13.61
C ILE A 27 -1.49 -6.10 14.54
N GLY A 28 -1.25 -4.80 14.73
CA GLY A 28 -0.14 -4.28 15.51
C GLY A 28 1.05 -3.84 14.67
N ASN A 29 2.20 -3.63 15.31
CA ASN A 29 3.42 -3.24 14.62
C ASN A 29 3.94 -4.38 13.74
N ASN A 30 4.65 -4.01 12.67
CA ASN A 30 5.27 -4.94 11.74
C ASN A 30 4.26 -5.83 11.00
N PHE A 31 3.03 -5.32 10.79
CA PHE A 31 2.06 -5.95 9.91
C PHE A 31 2.60 -6.01 8.48
N ILE A 32 2.16 -7.02 7.73
CA ILE A 32 2.57 -7.22 6.34
C ILE A 32 1.65 -6.39 5.45
N PHE A 33 2.25 -5.46 4.70
CA PHE A 33 1.57 -4.64 3.71
C PHE A 33 1.81 -5.22 2.31
N GLN A 34 0.73 -5.65 1.68
CA GLN A 34 0.71 -6.06 0.27
C GLN A 34 0.27 -4.86 -0.58
N HIS A 35 1.02 -4.57 -1.65
CA HIS A 35 0.57 -3.63 -2.68
C HIS A 35 1.10 -4.07 -4.04
N GLU A 36 0.40 -3.70 -5.11
CA GLU A 36 0.85 -4.00 -6.47
C GLU A 36 2.09 -3.18 -6.83
N ASN A 37 2.95 -3.75 -7.69
CA ASN A 37 4.14 -3.08 -8.21
C ASN A 37 3.82 -2.22 -9.45
N ASP A 38 2.67 -1.54 -9.46
CA ASP A 38 2.32 -0.66 -10.59
C ASP A 38 3.28 0.54 -10.63
N SER A 39 3.72 0.88 -11.85
CA SER A 39 4.58 2.04 -12.16
C SER A 39 4.09 3.37 -11.56
N LYS A 40 2.78 3.51 -11.29
CA LYS A 40 2.14 4.67 -10.67
C LYS A 40 2.34 4.74 -9.15
N HIS A 41 2.62 3.61 -8.50
CA HIS A 41 2.93 3.50 -7.06
C HIS A 41 4.43 3.52 -6.77
N THR A 42 5.28 3.51 -7.79
CA THR A 42 6.75 3.43 -7.66
C THR A 42 7.46 4.79 -7.72
N ALA A 43 6.73 5.89 -7.47
CA ALA A 43 7.35 7.18 -7.22
C ALA A 43 8.37 7.05 -6.08
N ASN A 44 9.60 7.54 -6.28
CA ASN A 44 10.69 7.42 -5.30
C ASN A 44 10.28 7.86 -3.88
N ALA A 45 9.42 8.87 -3.76
CA ALA A 45 8.90 9.34 -2.48
C ALA A 45 8.11 8.27 -1.71
N VAL A 46 7.29 7.46 -2.39
CA VAL A 46 6.55 6.33 -1.79
C VAL A 46 7.53 5.25 -1.31
N LYS A 47 8.52 4.90 -2.15
CA LYS A 47 9.56 3.94 -1.78
C LYS A 47 10.36 4.40 -0.55
N SER A 48 10.78 5.66 -0.52
CA SER A 48 11.51 6.24 0.61
C SER A 48 10.67 6.28 1.88
N TYR A 49 9.38 6.61 1.78
CA TYR A 49 8.45 6.57 2.91
C TYR A 49 8.30 5.15 3.46
N LEU A 50 8.02 4.16 2.61
CA LEU A 50 7.89 2.76 3.02
C LEU A 50 9.19 2.22 3.62
N ALA A 51 10.35 2.53 3.03
CA ALA A 51 11.65 2.17 3.59
C ALA A 51 11.86 2.74 4.99
N THR A 52 11.44 4.00 5.22
CA THR A 52 11.48 4.61 6.56
C THR A 52 10.61 3.84 7.54
N LYS A 53 9.38 3.45 7.14
CA LYS A 53 8.46 2.68 7.99
C LYS A 53 8.92 1.26 8.27
N ILE A 54 9.60 0.62 7.32
CA ILE A 54 10.28 -0.68 7.50
C ILE A 54 11.42 -0.54 8.50
N ALA A 55 12.27 0.49 8.36
CA ALA A 55 13.41 0.71 9.25
C ALA A 55 12.99 0.90 10.72
N VAL A 56 11.86 1.58 10.96
CA VAL A 56 11.28 1.73 12.31
C VAL A 56 10.31 0.59 12.70
N LYS A 57 10.27 -0.50 11.91
CA LYS A 57 9.43 -1.69 12.14
C LYS A 57 7.94 -1.39 12.37
N THR A 58 7.42 -0.37 11.68
CA THR A 58 5.98 -0.06 11.69
C THR A 58 5.22 -1.06 10.82
N LEU A 59 5.78 -1.43 9.66
CA LEU A 59 5.24 -2.43 8.73
C LEU A 59 6.38 -3.18 8.05
N ALA A 60 6.07 -4.34 7.50
CA ALA A 60 6.87 -5.02 6.48
C ALA A 60 6.14 -4.92 5.13
N VAL A 61 6.87 -4.85 4.02
CA VAL A 61 6.26 -4.92 2.68
C VAL A 61 6.47 -6.32 2.14
N MET A 62 5.43 -6.94 1.60
CA MET A 62 5.55 -8.25 0.96
C MET A 62 6.20 -8.12 -0.42
N ASP A 63 7.15 -8.99 -0.72
CA ASP A 63 7.69 -9.13 -2.07
C ASP A 63 6.60 -9.66 -3.00
N TRP A 64 6.17 -8.85 -3.97
CA TRP A 64 5.10 -9.20 -4.90
C TRP A 64 5.65 -9.40 -6.32
N PRO A 65 5.41 -10.55 -6.96
CA PRO A 65 5.88 -10.77 -8.33
C PRO A 65 5.11 -9.88 -9.32
N PRO A 66 5.77 -9.39 -10.39
CA PRO A 66 5.07 -8.72 -11.48
C PRO A 66 3.96 -9.62 -12.06
N GLN A 67 2.86 -9.00 -12.54
CA GLN A 67 1.75 -9.71 -13.21
C GLN A 67 1.04 -10.78 -12.36
N SER A 68 1.11 -10.67 -11.02
CA SER A 68 0.43 -11.59 -10.10
C SER A 68 -0.95 -11.06 -9.65
N SER A 69 -1.71 -10.41 -10.54
CA SER A 69 -3.03 -9.85 -10.19
C SER A 69 -3.99 -10.91 -9.66
N GLY A 70 -3.96 -12.13 -10.23
CA GLY A 70 -4.77 -13.26 -9.75
C GLY A 70 -4.43 -13.80 -8.36
N LEU A 71 -3.40 -13.26 -7.70
CA LEU A 71 -3.07 -13.60 -6.30
C LEU A 71 -3.50 -12.50 -5.32
N ASN A 72 -4.02 -11.38 -5.83
CA ASN A 72 -4.44 -10.26 -5.00
C ASN A 72 -5.87 -10.50 -4.47
N ILE A 73 -5.97 -10.82 -3.18
CA ILE A 73 -7.25 -11.12 -2.50
C ILE A 73 -8.27 -9.97 -2.66
N ILE A 74 -7.80 -8.73 -2.87
CA ILE A 74 -8.70 -7.59 -3.03
C ILE A 74 -9.56 -7.68 -4.30
N GLU A 75 -9.08 -8.33 -5.37
CA GLU A 75 -9.84 -8.51 -6.61
C GLU A 75 -11.07 -9.39 -6.36
N GLU A 76 -10.92 -10.47 -5.60
CA GLU A 76 -12.03 -11.34 -5.19
C GLU A 76 -13.04 -10.60 -4.29
N VAL A 77 -12.56 -9.68 -3.44
CA VAL A 77 -13.44 -8.84 -2.60
C VAL A 77 -14.25 -7.88 -3.47
N TRP A 78 -13.62 -7.23 -4.45
CA TRP A 78 -14.34 -6.36 -5.40
C TRP A 78 -15.36 -7.15 -6.22
N ASP A 79 -14.97 -8.30 -6.76
CA ASP A 79 -15.87 -9.19 -7.51
C ASP A 79 -17.06 -9.65 -6.66
N HIS A 80 -16.89 -9.85 -5.36
CA HIS A 80 -17.99 -10.18 -4.46
C HIS A 80 -18.92 -8.98 -4.25
N LEU A 81 -18.36 -7.79 -3.97
CA LEU A 81 -19.12 -6.57 -3.73
C LEU A 81 -19.93 -6.12 -4.96
N ASP A 82 -19.42 -6.35 -6.17
CA ASP A 82 -20.13 -6.04 -7.42
C ASP A 82 -21.30 -7.00 -7.70
N ARG A 83 -21.31 -8.18 -7.06
CA ARG A 83 -22.36 -9.20 -7.19
C ARG A 83 -23.46 -9.09 -6.13
N GLU A 84 -23.27 -8.24 -5.11
CA GLU A 84 -24.32 -7.90 -4.12
C GLU A 84 -25.27 -6.82 -4.63
#